data_AF-A0A3B9AI10-F1
#
_entry.id   AF-A0A3B9AI10-F1
#
_cell.length_a   1.000
_cell.length_b   1.000
_cell.length_c   1.000
_cell.angle_alpha   90.00
_cell.angle_beta   90.00
_cell.angle_gamma   90.00
#
_symmetry.space_group_name_H-M   'P 1'
#
loop_
_entity.id
_entity.type
_entity.pdbx_description
1 polymer ?
#
loop_
_entity_poly.entity_id
_entity_poly.type
_entity_poly.pdbx_seq_one_letter_code
_entity_poly.pdbx_strand_id
1 'polypeptide(L)' 'MASTIFDIKMLKAFYASFPARVDAAKAKVKRPLTLSEKILFAHLHPDNPMADYKRGSDYVFFQVDRVAMQDATA' A
#
# COMPACT_ATOMS: atom_id res chain seq x y z
N MET A 1 -2.53 30.35 -2.50
CA MET A 1 -1.20 29.72 -2.34
C MET A 1 -1.17 28.46 -3.17
N ALA A 2 -0.28 28.35 -4.15
CA ALA A 2 -0.15 27.13 -4.93
C ALA A 2 0.35 26.01 -4.00
N SER A 3 -0.45 24.96 -3.83
CA SER A 3 -0.09 23.79 -3.05
C SER A 3 1.09 23.08 -3.71
N THR A 4 2.25 23.06 -3.05
CA THR A 4 3.50 22.42 -3.50
C THR A 4 3.48 20.91 -3.27
N ILE A 5 2.39 20.23 -3.66
CA ILE A 5 2.29 18.77 -3.54
C ILE A 5 3.00 18.14 -4.74
N PHE A 6 4.08 17.40 -4.43
CA PHE A 6 4.78 16.60 -5.42
C PHE A 6 3.86 15.50 -5.97
N ASP A 7 3.73 15.45 -7.29
CA ASP A 7 2.90 14.53 -8.07
C ASP A 7 1.46 14.29 -7.55
N ILE A 8 0.67 15.36 -7.51
CA ILE A 8 -0.75 15.29 -7.16
C ILE A 8 -1.58 14.39 -8.09
N LYS A 9 -1.14 14.18 -9.33
CA LYS A 9 -1.85 13.32 -10.29
C LYS A 9 -1.71 11.85 -9.87
N MET A 10 -0.50 11.41 -9.54
CA MET A 10 -0.24 10.07 -9.02
C MET A 10 -1.07 9.81 -7.75
N LEU A 11 -1.05 10.72 -6.77
CA LEU A 11 -1.81 10.57 -5.54
C LEU A 11 -3.31 10.41 -5.78
N LYS A 12 -3.89 11.25 -6.65
CA LYS A 12 -5.31 11.16 -7.02
C LYS A 12 -5.64 9.82 -7.68
N ALA A 13 -4.79 9.36 -8.59
CA ALA A 13 -4.98 8.06 -9.25
C ALA A 13 -4.91 6.89 -8.25
N PHE A 14 -3.95 6.94 -7.32
CA PHE A 14 -3.81 5.93 -6.28
C PHE A 14 -5.06 5.83 -5.41
N TYR A 15 -5.49 6.95 -4.82
CA TYR A 15 -6.66 6.98 -3.94
C TYR A 15 -7.97 6.68 -4.67
N ALA A 16 -8.09 7.01 -5.96
CA ALA A 16 -9.21 6.56 -6.78
C ALA A 16 -9.24 5.03 -6.93
N SER A 17 -8.08 4.37 -7.00
CA SER A 17 -7.97 2.89 -7.09
C SER A 17 -8.05 2.17 -5.74
N PHE A 18 -7.80 2.88 -4.63
CA PHE A 18 -7.65 2.30 -3.29
C PHE A 18 -8.84 1.46 -2.83
N PRO A 19 -10.11 1.88 -3.00
CA PRO A 19 -11.26 1.06 -2.61
C PRO A 19 -11.29 -0.31 -3.30
N ALA A 20 -11.04 -0.35 -4.61
CA ALA A 20 -11.04 -1.60 -5.37
C ALA A 20 -9.93 -2.56 -4.91
N ARG A 21 -8.73 -2.04 -4.59
CA ARG A 21 -7.62 -2.85 -4.04
C ARG A 21 -7.98 -3.43 -2.67
N VAL A 22 -8.60 -2.63 -1.81
CA VAL A 22 -9.05 -3.07 -0.48
C VAL A 22 -10.14 -4.14 -0.59
N ASP A 23 -11.08 -3.98 -1.51
CA ASP A 23 -12.17 -4.94 -1.69
C ASP A 23 -11.66 -6.27 -2.28
N ALA A 24 -10.69 -6.24 -3.20
CA ALA A 24 -9.99 -7.43 -3.66
C ALA A 24 -9.30 -8.17 -2.49
N ALA A 25 -8.62 -7.44 -1.60
CA ALA A 25 -7.98 -8.03 -0.42
C ALA A 25 -9.00 -8.63 0.55
N LYS A 26 -10.11 -7.95 0.84
CA LYS A 26 -11.20 -8.50 1.67
C LYS A 26 -11.78 -9.78 1.06
N ALA A 27 -12.01 -9.80 -0.25
CA ALA A 27 -12.54 -10.98 -0.93
C ALA A 27 -11.58 -12.17 -0.86
N LYS A 28 -10.26 -11.91 -0.94
CA LYS A 28 -9.23 -12.94 -0.84
C LYS A 28 -9.08 -13.51 0.57
N VAL A 29 -9.06 -12.63 1.58
CA VAL A 29 -8.74 -12.96 2.98
C VAL A 29 -9.99 -13.33 3.81
N LYS A 30 -11.19 -12.94 3.34
CA LYS A 30 -12.51 -13.31 3.91
C LYS A 30 -12.71 -12.92 5.39
N ARG A 31 -12.12 -11.80 5.82
CA ARG A 31 -12.30 -11.21 7.15
C ARG A 31 -12.20 -9.68 7.10
N PRO A 32 -12.69 -8.95 8.12
CA PRO A 32 -12.43 -7.52 8.24
C PRO A 32 -10.93 -7.21 8.27
N LEU A 33 -10.55 -6.09 7.66
CA LEU A 33 -9.18 -5.59 7.63
C LEU A 33 -9.02 -4.37 8.54
N THR A 34 -7.93 -4.32 9.30
CA THR A 34 -7.51 -3.10 10.00
C THR A 34 -7.08 -2.02 9.00
N LEU A 35 -6.97 -0.76 9.43
CA LEU A 35 -6.48 0.30 8.56
C LEU A 35 -5.08 -0.01 8.01
N SER A 36 -4.17 -0.50 8.87
CA SER A 36 -2.82 -0.89 8.45
C SER A 36 -2.84 -2.01 7.41
N GLU A 37 -3.70 -3.02 7.56
CA GLU A 37 -3.86 -4.08 6.56
C GLU A 37 -4.37 -3.51 5.23
N LYS A 38 -5.37 -2.63 5.25
CA LYS A 38 -5.87 -1.98 4.02
C LYS A 38 -4.77 -1.24 3.29
N ILE A 39 -3.94 -0.49 4.01
CA ILE A 39 -2.79 0.22 3.43
C ILE A 39 -1.79 -0.78 2.86
N LEU A 40 -1.33 -1.76 3.64
CA LEU A 40 -0.33 -2.73 3.18
C LEU A 40 -0.80 -3.55 1.96
N PHE A 41 -2.04 -4.06 1.98
CA PHE A 41 -2.60 -4.78 0.83
C PHE A 41 -2.74 -3.92 -0.42
N ALA A 42 -3.04 -2.62 -0.27
CA ALA A 42 -3.12 -1.70 -1.40
C ALA A 42 -1.76 -1.41 -2.05
N HIS A 43 -0.65 -1.70 -1.36
CA HIS A 43 0.72 -1.49 -1.83
C HIS A 43 1.48 -2.81 -2.02
N LEU A 44 0.80 -3.92 -2.30
CA LEU A 44 1.48 -5.14 -2.73
C LEU A 44 2.18 -4.91 -4.07
N HIS A 45 3.40 -5.43 -4.19
CA HIS A 45 4.08 -5.47 -5.48
C HIS A 45 3.30 -6.40 -6.45
N PRO A 46 3.22 -6.09 -7.75
CA PRO A 46 2.56 -6.96 -8.74
C PRO A 46 3.06 -8.41 -8.74
N ASP A 47 4.35 -8.59 -8.46
CA ASP A 47 4.99 -9.91 -8.40
C ASP A 47 4.76 -10.65 -7.07
N ASN A 48 4.02 -10.07 -6.12
CA ASN A 48 3.73 -10.68 -4.83
C ASN A 48 2.29 -11.24 -4.83
N PRO A 49 2.10 -12.57 -4.92
CA PRO A 49 0.77 -13.17 -4.94
C PRO A 49 -0.01 -12.83 -3.67
N MET A 50 -1.21 -12.27 -3.83
CA MET A 50 -2.08 -11.95 -2.70
C MET A 50 -2.46 -13.21 -1.92
N ALA A 51 -2.27 -13.19 -0.60
CA ALA A 51 -2.62 -14.28 0.31
C ALA A 51 -3.03 -13.72 1.68
N ASP A 52 -3.57 -14.57 2.56
CA ASP A 52 -3.78 -14.19 3.97
C ASP A 52 -2.48 -14.36 4.75
N TYR A 53 -1.65 -13.31 4.70
CA TYR A 53 -0.33 -13.31 5.34
C TYR A 53 -0.44 -13.38 6.87
N LYS A 54 0.37 -14.25 7.47
CA LYS A 54 0.51 -14.39 8.91
C LYS A 54 1.36 -13.25 9.49
N ARG A 55 0.76 -12.49 10.41
CA ARG A 55 1.43 -11.40 11.13
C ARG A 55 2.66 -11.90 11.90
N GLY A 56 3.75 -11.16 11.81
CA GLY A 56 5.01 -11.46 12.51
C GLY A 56 5.74 -12.69 12.00
N SER A 57 5.34 -13.25 10.85
CA SER A 57 5.89 -14.48 10.28
C SER A 57 6.21 -14.28 8.80
N ASP A 58 5.22 -13.85 8.02
CA ASP A 58 5.37 -13.85 6.58
C ASP A 58 6.09 -12.60 6.10
N TYR A 59 7.05 -12.81 5.20
CA TYR A 59 7.68 -11.73 4.45
C TYR A 59 6.80 -11.37 3.25
N VAL A 60 6.50 -10.09 3.08
CA VAL A 60 5.60 -9.60 2.04
C VAL A 60 6.34 -8.55 1.21
N PHE A 61 6.31 -8.71 -0.10
CA PHE A 61 6.96 -7.79 -1.01
C PHE A 61 6.01 -6.63 -1.38
N PHE A 62 6.28 -5.48 -0.80
CA PHE A 62 5.52 -4.25 -0.99
C PHE A 62 6.17 -3.31 -2.01
N GLN A 63 5.34 -2.58 -2.75
CA GLN A 63 5.76 -1.48 -3.60
C GLN A 63 5.72 -0.17 -2.78
N VAL A 64 6.89 0.44 -2.59
CA VAL A 64 7.04 1.69 -1.81
C VAL A 64 6.87 2.89 -2.74
N ASP A 65 6.02 3.85 -2.36
CA ASP A 65 5.78 5.04 -3.20
C ASP A 65 6.84 6.13 -3.05
N ARG A 66 7.53 6.17 -1.90
CA ARG A 66 8.56 7.18 -1.62
C ARG A 66 9.60 6.67 -0.63
N VAL A 67 10.84 7.12 -0.83
CA VAL A 67 11.94 6.93 0.11
C VAL A 67 12.34 8.30 0.64
N ALA A 68 12.57 8.38 1.95
CA ALA A 68 13.19 9.52 2.58
C ALA A 68 14.45 9.04 3.30
N MET A 69 15.55 9.76 3.10
CA MET A 69 16.83 9.47 3.71
C MET A 69 17.23 10.65 4.58
N GLN A 70 17.94 10.35 5.66
CA GLN A 70 18.50 11.34 6.58
C GLN A 70 20.02 11.36 6.40
N ASP A 71 20.65 12.48 6.73
CA ASP A 71 22.05 12.79 6.43
C ASP A 71 23.05 11.76 6.95
N ALA A 72 22.77 11.11 8.08
CA ALA A 72 23.66 10.11 8.65
C ALA A 72 23.52 8.69 8.05
N THR A 73 22.51 8.42 7.20
CA THR A 73 22.29 7.08 6.60
C THR A 73 21.82 7.12 5.13
N ALA A 74 22.05 8.23 4.43
CA ALA A 74 21.75 8.34 3.00
C ALA A 74 22.73 7.53 2.14
#